data_AF-A0A7R9MEL5-F1
#
_entry.id   AF-A0A7R9MEL5-F1
#
_cell.length_a   1.000
_cell.length_b   1.000
_cell.length_c   1.000
_cell.angle_alpha   90.00
_cell.angle_beta   90.00
_cell.angle_gamma   90.00
#
_symmetry.space_group_name_H-M   'P 1'
#
loop_
_entity.id
_entity.type
_entity.pdbx_description
1 polymer ?
#
loop_
_entity_poly.entity_id
_entity_poly.type
_entity_poly.pdbx_seq_one_letter_code
_entity_poly.pdbx_strand_id
1 'polypeptide(L)'
;MGSLRILVGCKRVIDYAVKIRVKPDKRGVITEGVKHSLNPFDEIAVEEAVRLKEKKLAAEIVAVSVGPQSCQETLRTALAMGADRAIHVDVDDKTYETLQPIHAIVVDYIRPSIFGSVVAKLMVAYVYMLSIAALAGLFYFNYTDVGLGVAIRMAAKI
;
A
#
# COMPACT_ATOMS: atom_id res chain seq x y z
N MET A 1 21.05 -5.91 20.57
CA MET A 1 19.99 -6.27 19.61
C MET A 1 20.06 -5.30 18.43
N GLY A 2 20.27 -5.80 17.22
CA GLY A 2 20.21 -4.95 16.03
C GLY A 2 18.79 -4.43 15.85
N SER A 3 18.61 -3.12 15.78
CA SER A 3 17.32 -2.50 15.55
C SER A 3 16.90 -2.74 14.10
N LEU A 4 15.77 -3.43 13.87
CA LEU A 4 15.27 -3.72 12.52
C LEU A 4 15.03 -2.41 11.77
N ARG A 5 15.65 -2.26 10.59
CA ARG A 5 15.46 -1.13 9.67
C ARG A 5 14.76 -1.63 8.42
N ILE A 6 13.68 -0.96 8.04
CA ILE A 6 12.87 -1.33 6.89
C ILE A 6 13.19 -0.39 5.74
N LEU A 7 13.56 -0.96 4.60
CA LEU A 7 13.74 -0.23 3.34
C LEU A 7 12.48 -0.42 2.48
N VAL A 8 11.85 0.66 2.05
CA VAL A 8 10.64 0.61 1.22
C VAL A 8 10.91 1.28 -0.11
N GLY A 9 10.75 0.55 -1.21
CA GLY A 9 10.84 1.11 -2.56
C GLY A 9 9.56 1.84 -2.91
N CYS A 10 9.67 3.09 -3.38
CA CYS A 10 8.57 3.98 -3.73
C CYS A 10 8.68 4.38 -5.20
N LYS A 11 7.86 3.77 -6.07
CA LYS A 11 7.86 4.05 -7.50
C LYS A 11 6.86 5.16 -7.83
N ARG A 12 7.29 6.12 -8.64
CA ARG A 12 6.43 7.14 -9.25
C ARG A 12 5.79 6.57 -10.51
N VAL A 13 4.47 6.55 -10.56
CA VAL A 13 3.68 6.02 -11.69
C VAL A 13 2.61 7.01 -12.11
N ILE A 14 2.04 6.83 -13.31
CA ILE A 14 0.84 7.56 -13.72
C ILE A 14 -0.28 7.21 -12.74
N ASP A 15 -1.00 8.23 -12.28
CA ASP A 15 -2.12 8.05 -11.34
C ASP A 15 -3.18 7.11 -11.94
N TYR A 16 -3.66 6.17 -11.13
CA TYR A 16 -4.58 5.11 -11.58
C TYR A 16 -5.92 5.66 -12.08
N ALA A 17 -6.31 6.88 -11.69
CA ALA A 17 -7.52 7.54 -12.16
C ALA A 17 -7.36 8.18 -13.55
N VAL A 18 -6.12 8.29 -14.06
CA VAL A 18 -5.86 8.85 -15.39
C VAL A 18 -6.04 7.78 -16.46
N LYS A 19 -6.86 8.10 -17.47
CA LYS A 19 -6.94 7.27 -18.67
C LYS A 19 -5.69 7.41 -19.53
N ILE A 20 -4.91 6.34 -19.60
CA ILE A 20 -3.66 6.26 -20.37
C ILE A 20 -3.94 6.46 -21.86
N ARG A 21 -3.11 7.27 -22.52
CA ARG A 21 -3.11 7.47 -23.97
C ARG A 21 -1.79 6.98 -24.56
N VAL A 22 -1.87 6.21 -25.63
CA VAL A 22 -0.70 5.72 -26.37
C VAL A 22 -0.18 6.83 -27.27
N LYS A 23 1.14 7.01 -27.33
CA LYS A 23 1.77 7.96 -28.26
C LYS A 23 1.47 7.57 -29.72
N PRO A 24 1.36 8.53 -30.66
CA PRO A 24 1.11 8.23 -32.08
C PRO A 24 2.14 7.29 -32.71
N ASP A 25 3.37 7.30 -32.21
CA ASP A 25 4.48 6.44 -32.65
C ASP A 25 4.37 4.98 -32.17
N LYS A 26 3.37 4.67 -31.32
CA LYS A 26 3.14 3.35 -30.69
C LYS A 26 4.32 2.83 -29.85
N ARG A 27 5.27 3.69 -29.45
CA ARG A 27 6.46 3.30 -28.66
C ARG A 27 6.34 3.56 -27.17
N GLY A 28 5.23 4.14 -26.72
CA GLY A 28 5.00 4.38 -25.30
C GLY A 28 3.68 5.07 -25.01
N VAL A 29 3.56 5.57 -23.79
CA VAL A 29 2.39 6.31 -23.30
C VAL A 29 2.72 7.79 -23.15
N ILE A 30 1.72 8.65 -23.28
CA ILE A 30 1.88 10.07 -23.05
C ILE A 30 2.01 10.29 -21.54
N THR A 31 3.14 10.86 -21.11
CA THR A 31 3.47 11.17 -19.71
C THR A 31 3.47 12.67 -19.44
N GLU A 32 3.59 13.50 -20.48
CA GLU A 32 3.60 14.96 -20.39
C GLU A 32 2.24 15.51 -19.98
N GLY A 33 2.22 16.39 -18.98
CA GLY A 33 0.98 16.99 -18.44
C GLY A 33 0.06 15.99 -17.73
N VAL A 34 0.51 14.76 -17.50
CA VAL A 34 -0.25 13.72 -16.82
C VAL A 34 0.08 13.72 -15.33
N LYS A 35 -0.95 13.63 -14.49
CA LYS A 35 -0.79 13.48 -13.04
C LYS A 35 -0.09 12.15 -12.72
N HIS A 36 0.92 12.22 -11.88
CA HIS A 36 1.61 11.04 -11.35
C HIS A 36 1.36 10.93 -9.84
N SER A 37 1.48 9.71 -9.32
CA SER A 37 1.31 9.41 -7.89
C SER A 37 2.34 8.36 -7.45
N LEU A 38 2.38 8.14 -6.13
CA LEU A 38 2.99 6.94 -5.58
C LEU A 38 2.23 5.72 -6.12
N ASN A 39 2.95 4.65 -6.40
CA ASN A 39 2.36 3.38 -6.81
C ASN A 39 1.48 2.83 -5.67
N PRO A 40 0.21 2.45 -5.91
CA PRO A 40 -0.68 1.93 -4.87
C PRO A 40 -0.11 0.74 -4.09
N PHE A 41 0.70 -0.12 -4.72
CA PHE A 41 1.35 -1.23 -4.02
C PHE A 41 2.45 -0.76 -3.06
N ASP A 42 3.15 0.32 -3.41
CA ASP A 42 4.18 0.89 -2.57
C ASP A 42 3.56 1.72 -1.43
N GLU A 43 2.36 2.30 -1.60
CA GLU A 43 1.58 2.90 -0.51
C GLU A 43 1.27 1.86 0.59
N ILE A 44 0.80 0.67 0.19
CA ILE A 44 0.54 -0.43 1.13
C ILE A 44 1.82 -0.89 1.82
N ALA A 45 2.96 -0.92 1.11
CA ALA A 45 4.24 -1.30 1.67
C ALA A 45 4.73 -0.30 2.73
N VAL A 46 4.55 1.01 2.49
CA VAL A 46 4.87 2.06 3.46
C VAL A 46 3.97 1.92 4.69
N GLU A 47 2.67 1.74 4.50
CA GLU A 47 1.69 1.56 5.59
C GLU A 47 2.03 0.35 6.49
N GLU A 48 2.37 -0.81 5.91
CA GLU A 48 2.73 -1.98 6.71
C GLU A 48 4.06 -1.78 7.45
N ALA A 49 5.02 -1.07 6.85
CA ALA A 49 6.25 -0.70 7.53
C ALA A 49 5.98 0.21 8.74
N VAL A 50 5.07 1.18 8.60
CA VAL A 50 4.62 2.05 9.69
C VAL A 50 3.99 1.22 10.81
N ARG A 51 3.10 0.28 10.50
CA ARG A 51 2.50 -0.62 11.51
C ARG A 51 3.52 -1.46 12.26
N LEU A 52 4.55 -1.97 11.58
CA LEU A 52 5.63 -2.72 12.23
C LEU A 52 6.42 -1.83 13.20
N LYS A 53 6.62 -0.56 12.84
CA LYS A 53 7.26 0.43 13.71
C LYS A 53 6.39 0.80 14.91
N GLU A 54 5.08 0.96 14.72
CA GLU A 54 4.13 1.19 15.82
C GLU A 54 4.10 0.02 16.81
N LYS A 55 4.21 -1.22 16.32
CA LYS A 55 4.38 -2.44 17.13
C LYS A 55 5.75 -2.55 17.80
N LYS A 56 6.64 -1.57 17.63
CA LYS A 56 8.02 -1.55 18.12
C LYS A 56 8.87 -2.72 17.61
N LEU A 57 8.49 -3.31 16.48
CA LEU A 57 9.23 -4.37 15.80
C LEU A 57 10.29 -3.79 14.86
N ALA A 58 10.06 -2.58 14.36
CA ALA A 58 11.00 -1.82 13.54
C ALA A 58 11.40 -0.51 14.22
N ALA A 59 12.62 -0.07 13.99
CA ALA A 59 13.15 1.17 14.57
C ALA A 59 13.22 2.33 13.57
N GLU A 60 13.38 2.04 12.28
CA GLU A 60 13.54 3.05 11.24
C GLU A 60 12.91 2.56 9.94
N ILE A 61 12.24 3.47 9.24
CA ILE A 61 11.68 3.25 7.90
C ILE A 61 12.37 4.21 6.94
N VAL A 62 13.02 3.66 5.92
CA VAL A 62 13.72 4.42 4.89
C VAL A 62 13.02 4.20 3.55
N ALA A 63 12.39 5.25 3.02
CA ALA A 63 11.80 5.24 1.69
C ALA A 63 12.88 5.47 0.63
N VAL A 64 12.85 4.73 -0.47
CA VAL A 64 13.81 4.85 -1.58
C VAL A 64 13.08 4.98 -2.89
N SER A 65 13.46 5.97 -3.68
CA SER A 65 12.98 6.11 -5.05
C SER A 65 14.15 6.33 -5.99
N VAL A 66 14.09 5.69 -7.16
CA VAL A 66 15.10 5.79 -8.20
C VAL A 66 14.42 6.39 -9.42
N GLY A 67 14.96 7.50 -9.92
CA GLY A 67 14.41 8.17 -11.08
C GLY A 67 14.73 9.67 -11.10
N PRO A 68 14.09 10.42 -11.99
CA PRO A 68 14.36 11.84 -12.14
C PRO A 68 13.92 12.63 -10.91
N GLN A 69 14.30 13.90 -10.86
CA GLN A 69 13.97 14.84 -9.78
C GLN A 69 12.47 14.86 -9.40
N SER A 70 11.57 14.57 -10.34
CA SER A 70 10.13 14.46 -10.07
C SER A 70 9.74 13.34 -9.09
N CYS A 71 10.58 12.33 -8.87
CA CYS A 71 10.38 11.29 -7.86
C CYS A 71 10.43 11.83 -6.42
N GLN A 72 10.96 13.02 -6.19
CA GLN A 72 10.96 13.64 -4.85
C GLN A 72 9.55 13.90 -4.34
N GLU A 73 8.58 14.19 -5.21
CA GLU A 73 7.18 14.37 -4.81
C GLU A 73 6.64 13.08 -4.17
N THR A 74 6.90 11.94 -4.82
CA THR A 74 6.55 10.60 -4.34
C THR A 74 7.21 10.26 -3.00
N LEU A 75 8.48 10.63 -2.83
CA LEU A 75 9.19 10.45 -1.56
C LEU A 75 8.63 11.34 -0.45
N ARG A 76 8.20 12.57 -0.76
CA ARG A 76 7.51 13.43 0.22
C ARG A 76 6.19 12.82 0.67
N THR A 77 5.45 12.16 -0.22
CA THR A 77 4.25 11.39 0.15
C THR A 77 4.61 10.26 1.12
N ALA A 78 5.66 9.48 0.85
CA ALA A 78 6.08 8.41 1.74
C ALA A 78 6.55 8.91 3.12
N LEU A 79 7.24 10.06 3.18
CA LEU A 79 7.59 10.72 4.43
C LEU A 79 6.34 11.18 5.19
N ALA A 80 5.36 11.78 4.50
CA ALA A 80 4.11 12.22 5.09
C ALA A 80 3.26 11.04 5.64
N MET A 81 3.39 9.85 5.05
CA MET A 81 2.73 8.63 5.54
C MET A 81 3.39 8.05 6.80
N GLY A 82 4.63 8.41 7.12
CA GLY A 82 5.32 7.94 8.33
C GLY A 82 6.70 7.32 8.13
N ALA A 83 7.28 7.41 6.92
CA ALA A 83 8.69 7.08 6.73
C ALA A 83 9.59 8.09 7.48
N ASP A 84 10.66 7.64 8.11
CA ASP A 84 11.58 8.50 8.87
C ASP A 84 12.48 9.32 7.95
N ARG A 85 12.95 8.68 6.89
CA ARG A 85 13.93 9.23 5.96
C ARG A 85 13.64 8.77 4.54
N ALA A 86 14.08 9.57 3.59
CA ALA A 86 13.97 9.28 2.17
C ALA A 86 15.34 9.32 1.51
N ILE A 87 15.58 8.41 0.58
CA ILE A 87 16.74 8.39 -0.31
C ILE A 87 16.21 8.53 -1.73
N HIS A 88 16.62 9.62 -2.39
CA HIS A 88 16.41 9.80 -3.82
C HIS A 88 17.69 9.40 -4.54
N VAL A 89 17.61 8.37 -5.37
CA VAL A 89 18.68 8.02 -6.31
C VAL A 89 18.36 8.75 -7.60
N ASP A 90 19.07 9.85 -7.82
CA ASP A 90 18.87 10.70 -8.99
C ASP A 90 19.40 10.01 -10.25
N VAL A 91 18.54 9.92 -11.25
CA VAL A 91 18.83 9.33 -12.55
C VAL A 91 18.28 10.29 -13.60
N ASP A 92 19.10 10.63 -14.60
CA ASP A 92 18.67 11.52 -15.67
C ASP A 92 17.48 10.93 -16.45
N ASP A 93 16.64 11.81 -17.01
CA ASP A 93 15.40 11.41 -17.69
C ASP A 93 15.66 10.39 -18.82
N LYS A 94 16.77 10.52 -19.53
CA LYS A 94 17.13 9.68 -20.68
C LYS A 94 17.48 8.25 -20.23
N THR A 95 18.29 8.14 -19.18
CA THR A 95 18.62 6.85 -18.56
C THR A 95 17.39 6.25 -17.89
N TYR A 96 16.54 7.07 -17.27
CA TYR A 96 15.31 6.60 -16.63
C TYR A 96 14.31 6.01 -17.62
N GLU A 97 14.12 6.62 -18.80
CA GLU A 97 13.27 6.07 -19.87
C GLU A 97 13.74 4.67 -20.32
N THR A 98 15.06 4.43 -20.32
CA THR A 98 15.64 3.13 -20.69
C THR A 98 15.47 2.10 -19.56
N LEU A 99 15.53 2.54 -18.30
CA LEU A 99 15.38 1.69 -17.13
C LEU A 99 13.91 1.40 -16.79
N GLN A 100 12.97 2.28 -17.13
CA GLN A 100 11.54 2.19 -16.81
C GLN A 100 10.91 0.82 -17.14
N PRO A 101 11.13 0.25 -18.35
CA PRO A 101 10.56 -1.04 -18.72
C PRO A 101 11.10 -2.19 -17.86
N ILE A 102 12.40 -2.19 -17.58
CA ILE A 102 13.06 -3.22 -16.76
C ILE A 102 12.61 -3.09 -15.31
N HIS A 103 12.51 -1.85 -14.80
CA HIS A 103 12.09 -1.58 -13.43
C HIS A 103 10.61 -1.93 -13.20
N ALA A 104 9.74 -1.73 -14.21
CA ALA A 104 8.36 -2.20 -14.17
C ALA A 104 8.27 -3.72 -14.13
N ILE A 105 9.04 -4.44 -14.94
CA ILE A 105 9.08 -5.90 -14.90
C ILE A 105 9.61 -6.40 -13.53
N VAL A 106 10.64 -5.78 -12.98
CA VAL A 106 11.19 -6.21 -11.68
C VAL A 106 10.22 -5.91 -10.53
N VAL A 107 9.67 -4.70 -10.46
CA VAL A 107 8.79 -4.30 -9.34
C VAL A 107 7.41 -4.96 -9.46
N ASP A 108 6.84 -5.01 -10.66
CA ASP A 108 5.46 -5.45 -10.86
C ASP A 108 5.36 -6.95 -11.18
N TYR A 109 6.43 -7.60 -11.67
CA TYR A 109 6.45 -9.03 -12.03
C TYR A 109 7.31 -9.90 -11.11
N ILE A 110 8.50 -9.44 -10.68
CA ILE A 110 9.38 -10.23 -9.82
C ILE A 110 8.91 -10.20 -8.36
N ARG A 111 8.36 -9.08 -7.86
CA ARG A 111 7.82 -9.00 -6.48
C ARG A 111 6.67 -10.00 -6.25
N PRO A 112 5.69 -10.19 -7.16
CA PRO A 112 4.72 -11.28 -7.09
C PRO A 112 5.32 -12.67 -7.37
N SER A 113 6.39 -12.79 -8.17
CA SER A 113 7.01 -14.08 -8.46
C SER A 113 7.84 -14.65 -7.30
N ILE A 114 8.42 -13.79 -6.45
CA ILE A 114 9.23 -14.21 -5.28
C ILE A 114 8.34 -14.48 -4.05
N PHE A 115 7.31 -13.65 -3.82
CA PHE A 115 6.42 -13.78 -2.65
C PHE A 115 5.09 -14.50 -2.95
N GLY A 116 4.77 -14.73 -4.23
CA GLY A 116 3.53 -15.34 -4.67
C GLY A 116 2.28 -14.47 -4.38
N SER A 117 1.11 -14.97 -4.78
CA SER A 117 -0.19 -14.41 -4.37
C SER A 117 -0.64 -14.90 -2.99
N VAL A 118 0.15 -15.76 -2.35
CA VAL A 118 -0.24 -16.49 -1.13
C VAL A 118 -0.31 -15.55 0.08
N VAL A 119 0.70 -14.68 0.27
CA VAL A 119 0.71 -13.71 1.39
C VAL A 119 -0.47 -12.75 1.27
N ALA A 120 -0.74 -12.23 0.07
CA ALA A 120 -1.89 -11.35 -0.18
C ALA A 120 -3.23 -12.06 0.10
N LYS A 121 -3.39 -13.32 -0.34
CA LYS A 121 -4.59 -14.13 -0.06
C LYS A 121 -4.77 -14.40 1.43
N LEU A 122 -3.70 -14.69 2.16
CA LEU A 122 -3.72 -14.89 3.61
C LEU A 122 -4.09 -13.61 4.36
N MET A 123 -3.56 -12.45 3.95
CA MET A 123 -3.91 -11.17 4.56
C MET A 123 -5.38 -10.79 4.33
N VAL A 124 -5.89 -10.99 3.11
CA VAL A 124 -7.32 -10.78 2.80
C VAL A 124 -8.20 -11.73 3.62
N ALA A 125 -7.82 -13.00 3.75
CA ALA A 125 -8.54 -13.96 4.60
C ALA A 125 -8.53 -13.55 6.08
N TYR A 126 -7.40 -13.02 6.58
CA TYR A 126 -7.29 -12.52 7.95
C TYR A 126 -8.20 -11.30 8.19
N VAL A 127 -8.27 -10.36 7.25
CA VAL A 127 -9.20 -9.22 7.33
C VAL A 127 -10.65 -9.69 7.39
N TYR A 128 -11.05 -10.65 6.55
CA TYR A 128 -12.40 -11.21 6.60
C TYR A 128 -12.72 -11.90 7.93
N MET A 129 -11.77 -12.65 8.49
CA MET A 129 -11.92 -13.26 9.83
C MET A 129 -12.15 -12.21 10.91
N LEU A 130 -11.38 -11.11 10.88
CA LEU A 130 -11.52 -10.00 11.81
C LEU A 130 -12.88 -9.29 11.67
N SER A 131 -13.36 -9.09 10.44
CA SER A 131 -14.68 -8.52 10.18
C SER A 131 -15.82 -9.43 10.67
N ILE A 132 -15.72 -10.75 10.45
CA ILE A 132 -16.72 -11.72 10.93
C ILE A 132 -16.74 -11.74 12.47
N ALA A 133 -15.57 -11.74 13.11
CA ALA A 133 -15.47 -11.71 14.56
C ALA A 133 -16.07 -10.42 15.16
N ALA A 134 -15.80 -9.26 14.55
CA ALA A 134 -16.39 -7.98 14.96
C ALA A 134 -17.91 -7.98 14.80
N LEU A 135 -18.43 -8.51 13.68
CA LEU A 135 -19.87 -8.62 13.44
C LEU A 135 -20.55 -9.57 14.44
N ALA A 136 -19.94 -10.72 14.71
CA ALA A 136 -20.43 -11.67 15.71
C ALA A 136 -20.43 -11.06 17.12
N GLY A 137 -19.38 -10.30 17.47
CA GLY A 137 -19.31 -9.54 18.72
C GLY A 137 -20.43 -8.51 18.83
N LEU A 138 -20.74 -7.79 17.74
CA LEU A 138 -21.84 -6.82 17.69
C LEU A 138 -23.21 -7.50 17.88
N PHE A 139 -23.43 -8.66 17.24
CA PHE A 139 -24.66 -9.45 17.43
C PHE A 139 -24.79 -9.98 18.85
N TYR A 140 -23.69 -10.46 19.44
CA TYR A 140 -23.67 -10.92 20.82
C TYR A 140 -23.97 -9.77 21.79
N PHE A 141 -23.37 -8.60 21.58
CA PHE A 141 -23.62 -7.41 22.38
C PHE A 141 -25.08 -6.94 22.25
N ASN A 142 -25.65 -7.00 21.04
CA ASN A 142 -27.05 -6.68 20.80
C ASN A 142 -28.00 -7.67 21.52
N TYR A 143 -27.66 -8.95 21.54
CA TYR A 143 -28.45 -9.98 22.22
C TYR A 143 -28.38 -9.88 23.76
N THR A 144 -27.22 -9.50 24.30
CA THR A 144 -26.90 -9.61 25.74
C THR A 144 -27.08 -8.29 26.49
N ASP A 145 -26.65 -7.16 25.91
CA ASP A 145 -26.66 -5.84 26.59
C ASP A 145 -27.71 -4.88 26.03
N VAL A 146 -27.96 -4.89 24.72
CA VAL A 146 -28.99 -4.04 24.10
C VAL A 146 -30.34 -4.76 24.11
N GLY A 147 -30.90 -4.99 25.30
CA GLY A 147 -32.33 -5.15 25.66
C GLY A 147 -33.39 -5.85 24.77
N LEU A 148 -33.20 -6.05 23.47
CA LEU A 148 -34.17 -6.59 22.51
C LEU A 148 -34.43 -8.07 22.76
N GLY A 149 -33.39 -8.85 23.06
CA GLY A 149 -33.53 -10.27 23.40
C GLY A 149 -34.22 -10.50 24.75
N VAL A 150 -34.12 -9.55 25.68
CA VAL A 150 -34.85 -9.56 26.97
C VAL A 150 -36.28 -9.03 26.78
N ALA A 151 -36.46 -7.96 26.00
CA ALA A 151 -37.76 -7.38 25.68
C ALA A 151 -38.66 -8.35 24.90
N ILE A 152 -38.12 -9.09 23.91
CA ILE A 152 -38.85 -10.12 23.17
C ILE A 152 -39.24 -11.29 24.10
N ARG A 153 -38.35 -11.71 25.01
CA ARG A 153 -38.66 -12.76 25.99
C ARG A 153 -39.68 -12.32 27.04
N MET A 154 -39.70 -11.05 27.42
CA MET A 154 -40.75 -10.48 28.29
C MET A 154 -42.08 -10.34 27.55
N ALA A 155 -42.07 -9.94 26.27
CA ALA A 155 -43.28 -9.83 25.45
C ALA A 155 -43.90 -11.20 25.11
N ALA A 156 -43.10 -12.25 24.98
CA ALA A 156 -43.56 -13.62 24.72
C ALA A 156 -43.98 -14.40 25.98
N LYS A 157 -43.87 -13.80 27.19
CA LYS A 157 -44.29 -14.39 28.48
C LYS A 157 -45.60 -13.81 29.02
N ILE A 158 -46.38 -13.13 28.16
CA ILE A 158 -47.79 -12.77 28.37
C ILE A 158 -48.62 -13.58 27.39
#